data_AF-Q4DZ19-F1
#
_entry.id   AF-Q4DZ19-F1
#
_cell.length_a   1.000
_cell.length_b   1.000
_cell.length_c   1.000
_cell.angle_alpha   90.00
_cell.angle_beta   90.00
_cell.angle_gamma   90.00
#
_symmetry.space_group_name_H-M   'P 1'
#
loop_
_entity.id
_entity.type
_entity.pdbx_description
1 polymer ?
#
loop_
_entity_poly.entity_id
_entity_poly.type
_entity_poly.pdbx_seq_one_letter_code
_entity_poly.pdbx_strand_id
1 'polypeptide(L)'
;MPPKRLVHAQDLRDAFPEEESCGVVERWATNLVSQVAKIAEQAGSQCASIQGTKYTCDNAEKVPEEVMSMLFNYQSACRRIYYDAEVIRTVISVRIPELKEEDNLGVAVQHAVLKMLEEIQNKTLGAGGAGGAGEKTQ
;
A
#
# COMPACT_ATOMS: atom_id res chain seq x y z
N MET A 1 10.38 22.13 24.38
CA MET A 1 11.51 21.50 23.65
C MET A 1 12.70 22.45 23.57
N PRO A 2 13.95 21.97 23.72
CA PRO A 2 15.15 22.78 23.47
C PRO A 2 15.21 23.29 22.02
N PRO A 3 15.76 24.49 21.74
CA PRO A 3 15.77 25.08 20.39
C PRO A 3 16.34 24.18 19.30
N LYS A 4 17.45 23.47 19.59
CA LYS A 4 18.06 22.51 18.65
C LYS A 4 17.11 21.36 18.28
N ARG A 5 16.29 20.88 19.23
CA ARG A 5 15.32 19.81 18.96
C ARG A 5 14.15 20.31 18.11
N LEU A 6 13.74 21.56 18.29
CA LEU A 6 12.70 22.18 17.47
C LEU A 6 13.15 22.31 16.01
N VAL A 7 14.41 22.71 15.78
CA VAL A 7 14.99 22.77 14.43
C VAL A 7 14.95 21.39 13.76
N HIS A 8 15.44 20.33 14.43
CA HIS A 8 15.40 18.98 13.85
C HIS A 8 13.98 18.46 13.58
N ALA A 9 13.02 18.77 14.45
CA ALA A 9 11.62 18.40 14.22
C ALA A 9 11.02 19.17 13.02
N GLN A 10 11.41 20.43 12.83
CA GLN A 10 11.00 21.23 11.69
C GLN A 10 11.65 20.70 10.40
N ASP A 11 12.96 20.42 10.40
CA ASP A 11 13.68 19.84 9.26
C ASP A 11 13.02 18.54 8.77
N LEU A 12 12.57 17.67 9.70
CA LEU A 12 11.84 16.44 9.37
C LEU A 12 10.48 16.71 8.72
N ARG A 13 9.76 17.75 9.15
CA ARG A 13 8.44 18.11 8.59
C ARG A 13 8.57 18.77 7.23
N ASP A 14 9.63 19.54 7.03
CA ASP A 14 9.95 20.20 5.77
C ASP A 14 10.44 19.19 4.71
N ALA A 15 11.12 18.12 5.15
CA ALA A 15 11.51 17.00 4.28
C ALA A 15 10.33 16.14 3.81
N PHE A 16 9.19 16.16 4.52
CA PHE A 16 7.96 15.43 4.19
C PHE A 16 6.76 16.37 4.31
N PRO A 17 6.61 17.31 3.37
CA PRO A 17 5.56 18.32 3.41
C PRO A 17 4.18 17.72 3.08
N GLU A 18 3.10 18.42 3.42
CA GLU A 18 1.73 17.90 3.23
C GLU A 18 1.41 17.66 1.76
N GLU A 19 1.96 18.51 0.89
CA GLU A 19 1.84 18.47 -0.57
C GLU A 19 2.26 17.10 -1.14
N GLU A 20 3.24 16.42 -0.54
CA GLU A 20 3.63 15.08 -0.98
C GLU A 20 2.52 14.05 -0.72
N SER A 21 1.91 14.09 0.47
CA SER A 21 0.79 13.20 0.81
C SER A 21 -0.45 13.49 -0.03
N CYS A 22 -0.76 14.76 -0.29
CA CYS A 22 -1.84 15.16 -1.19
C CYS A 22 -1.59 14.64 -2.62
N GLY A 23 -0.36 14.78 -3.13
CA GLY A 23 0.02 14.25 -4.43
C GLY A 23 -0.12 12.72 -4.54
N VAL A 24 0.09 11.98 -3.44
CA VAL A 24 -0.21 10.53 -3.40
C VAL A 24 -1.69 10.28 -3.59
N VAL A 25 -2.54 10.95 -2.80
CA VAL A 25 -4.00 10.78 -2.83
C VAL A 25 -4.56 11.13 -4.22
N GLU A 26 -4.07 12.20 -4.85
CA GLU A 26 -4.42 12.57 -6.21
C GLU A 26 -4.01 11.50 -7.24
N ARG A 27 -2.80 10.95 -7.13
CA ARG A 27 -2.36 9.83 -8.00
C ARG A 27 -3.22 8.59 -7.81
N TRP A 28 -3.64 8.32 -6.58
CA TRP A 28 -4.53 7.21 -6.29
C TRP A 28 -5.89 7.38 -6.97
N ALA A 29 -6.50 8.56 -6.80
CA ALA A 29 -7.79 8.90 -7.38
C ALA A 29 -7.78 8.94 -8.92
N THR A 30 -6.72 9.48 -9.52
CA THR A 30 -6.63 9.67 -10.98
C THR A 30 -6.20 8.42 -11.74
N ASN A 31 -5.26 7.64 -11.20
CA ASN A 31 -4.55 6.62 -11.97
C ASN A 31 -4.56 5.24 -11.31
N LEU A 32 -4.31 5.16 -10.01
CA LEU A 32 -4.08 3.86 -9.39
C LEU A 32 -5.33 2.97 -9.42
N VAL A 33 -6.49 3.51 -9.07
CA VAL A 33 -7.75 2.76 -9.03
C VAL A 33 -8.06 2.17 -10.42
N SER A 34 -7.87 2.95 -11.48
CA SER A 34 -8.11 2.48 -12.85
C SER A 34 -7.05 1.46 -13.31
N GLN A 35 -5.80 1.58 -12.86
CA GLN A 35 -4.74 0.59 -13.13
C GLN A 35 -5.06 -0.75 -12.45
N VAL A 36 -5.47 -0.74 -11.18
CA VAL A 36 -5.84 -1.96 -10.45
C VAL A 36 -7.07 -2.62 -11.07
N ALA A 37 -8.07 -1.84 -11.50
CA ALA A 37 -9.24 -2.37 -12.21
C ALA A 37 -8.86 -3.07 -13.52
N LYS A 38 -7.96 -2.48 -14.33
CA LYS A 38 -7.44 -3.11 -15.55
C LYS A 38 -6.70 -4.42 -15.28
N ILE A 39 -5.91 -4.48 -14.21
CA ILE A 39 -5.23 -5.72 -13.81
C ILE A 39 -6.26 -6.80 -13.44
N ALA A 40 -7.33 -6.44 -12.73
CA ALA A 40 -8.41 -7.37 -12.40
C ALA A 40 -9.15 -7.88 -13.65
N GLU A 41 -9.44 -7.01 -14.62
CA GLU A 41 -10.04 -7.39 -15.91
C GLU A 41 -9.13 -8.34 -16.72
N GLN A 42 -7.83 -8.04 -16.76
CA GLN A 42 -6.82 -8.89 -17.39
C GLN A 42 -6.75 -10.26 -16.71
N ALA A 43 -6.71 -10.30 -15.38
CA ALA A 43 -6.69 -11.54 -14.61
C ALA A 43 -7.96 -12.39 -14.86
N GLY A 44 -9.15 -11.75 -14.88
CA GLY A 44 -10.41 -12.42 -15.19
C GLY A 44 -10.42 -13.01 -16.61
N SER A 45 -9.93 -12.26 -17.60
CA SER A 45 -9.83 -12.71 -18.99
C SER A 45 -8.86 -13.89 -19.15
N GLN A 46 -7.70 -13.83 -18.48
CA GLN A 46 -6.72 -14.93 -18.48
C GLN A 46 -7.28 -16.18 -17.77
N CYS A 47 -7.98 -16.00 -16.66
CA CYS A 47 -8.63 -17.11 -15.95
C CYS A 47 -9.66 -17.83 -16.83
N ALA A 48 -10.53 -17.09 -17.52
CA ALA A 48 -11.52 -17.65 -18.44
C ALA A 48 -10.87 -18.39 -19.62
N SER A 49 -9.79 -17.83 -20.20
CA SER A 49 -9.03 -18.45 -21.28
C SER A 49 -8.41 -19.79 -20.86
N ILE A 50 -7.78 -19.83 -19.68
CA ILE A 50 -7.14 -21.03 -19.14
C ILE A 50 -8.18 -22.10 -18.81
N GLN A 51 -9.30 -21.74 -18.19
CA GLN A 51 -10.38 -22.68 -17.87
C GLN A 51 -10.99 -23.34 -19.11
N GLY A 52 -11.01 -22.64 -20.25
CA GLY A 52 -11.49 -23.18 -21.52
C GLY A 52 -10.48 -24.07 -22.27
N THR A 53 -9.23 -24.18 -21.79
CA THR A 53 -8.14 -24.82 -22.53
C THR A 53 -7.75 -26.15 -21.90
N LYS A 54 -7.59 -27.20 -22.72
CA LYS A 54 -7.05 -28.49 -22.26
C LYS A 54 -5.53 -28.39 -22.13
N TYR A 55 -5.02 -28.70 -20.94
CA TYR A 55 -3.58 -28.74 -20.67
C TYR A 55 -2.91 -29.93 -21.39
N THR A 56 -1.83 -29.67 -22.12
CA THR A 56 -1.03 -30.65 -22.87
C THR A 56 0.43 -30.65 -22.43
N CYS A 57 1.23 -31.60 -22.92
CA CYS A 57 2.68 -31.63 -22.67
C CYS A 57 3.36 -30.33 -23.13
N ASP A 58 2.95 -29.78 -24.27
CA ASP A 58 3.48 -28.51 -24.80
C ASP A 58 3.28 -27.33 -23.84
N ASN A 59 2.19 -27.34 -23.05
CA ASN A 59 1.97 -26.32 -22.02
C ASN A 59 2.95 -26.45 -20.85
N ALA A 60 3.37 -27.67 -20.49
CA ALA A 60 4.31 -27.90 -19.41
C ALA A 60 5.74 -27.47 -19.74
N GLU A 61 6.09 -27.43 -21.03
CA GLU A 61 7.40 -27.01 -21.52
C GLU A 61 7.53 -25.48 -21.67
N LYS A 62 6.43 -24.73 -21.52
CA LYS A 62 6.38 -23.30 -21.78
C LYS A 62 5.84 -22.53 -20.57
N VAL A 63 6.43 -21.37 -20.32
CA VAL A 63 5.90 -20.41 -19.35
C VAL A 63 4.79 -19.59 -20.04
N PRO A 64 3.59 -19.46 -19.43
CA PRO A 64 2.52 -18.63 -19.99
C PRO A 64 2.87 -17.15 -19.82
N GLU A 65 3.47 -16.54 -20.85
CA GLU A 65 4.02 -15.19 -20.84
C GLU A 65 2.97 -14.14 -20.44
N GLU A 66 1.72 -14.28 -20.89
CA GLU A 66 0.63 -13.36 -20.57
C GLU A 66 0.25 -13.39 -19.09
N VAL A 67 0.25 -14.58 -18.48
CA VAL A 67 0.01 -14.74 -17.04
C VAL A 67 1.15 -14.13 -16.25
N MET A 68 2.40 -14.37 -16.66
CA MET A 68 3.57 -13.79 -16.02
C MET A 68 3.59 -12.27 -16.11
N SER A 69 3.22 -11.70 -17.27
CA SER A 69 3.09 -10.26 -17.46
C SER A 69 2.03 -9.65 -16.54
N MET A 70 0.86 -10.30 -16.43
CA MET A 70 -0.21 -9.87 -15.52
C MET A 70 0.23 -9.92 -14.05
N LEU A 71 0.88 -11.00 -13.62
CA LEU A 71 1.41 -11.15 -12.26
C LEU A 71 2.48 -10.09 -11.94
N PHE A 72 3.36 -9.78 -12.90
CA PHE A 72 4.35 -8.73 -12.76
C PHE A 72 3.70 -7.34 -12.61
N ASN A 73 2.67 -7.05 -13.41
CA ASN A 73 1.92 -5.79 -13.31
C ASN A 73 1.22 -5.66 -11.94
N TYR A 74 0.65 -6.75 -11.44
CA TYR A 74 0.05 -6.79 -10.10
C TYR A 74 1.11 -6.52 -9.01
N GLN A 75 2.25 -7.21 -9.06
CA GLN A 75 3.35 -7.00 -8.11
C GLN A 75 3.86 -5.55 -8.13
N SER A 76 3.99 -4.95 -9.33
CA SER A 76 4.39 -3.55 -9.50
C SER A 76 3.36 -2.58 -8.89
N ALA A 77 2.07 -2.85 -9.07
CA ALA A 77 0.99 -2.07 -8.45
C ALA A 77 1.04 -2.17 -6.92
N CYS A 78 1.16 -3.38 -6.35
CA CYS A 78 1.31 -3.58 -4.90
C CYS A 78 2.52 -2.83 -4.34
N ARG A 79 3.68 -2.93 -5.02
CA ARG A 79 4.90 -2.21 -4.64
C ARG A 79 4.68 -0.70 -4.60
N ARG A 80 4.03 -0.15 -5.63
CA ARG A 80 3.71 1.28 -5.70
C ARG A 80 2.78 1.72 -4.56
N ILE A 81 1.70 0.98 -4.33
CA ILE A 81 0.73 1.26 -3.24
C ILE A 81 1.45 1.26 -1.89
N TYR A 82 2.33 0.28 -1.67
CA TYR A 82 3.08 0.18 -0.43
C TYR A 82 3.92 1.45 -0.18
N TYR A 83 4.70 1.89 -1.17
CA TYR A 83 5.52 3.11 -1.04
C TYR A 83 4.70 4.38 -0.92
N ASP A 84 3.63 4.52 -1.71
CA ASP A 84 2.71 5.65 -1.62
C ASP A 84 2.10 5.74 -0.20
N ALA A 85 1.73 4.60 0.40
CA ALA A 85 1.25 4.55 1.78
C ALA A 85 2.34 4.92 2.81
N GLU A 86 3.62 4.56 2.58
CA GLU A 86 4.74 5.00 3.42
C GLU A 86 4.94 6.52 3.38
N VAL A 87 4.72 7.17 2.22
CA VAL A 87 4.81 8.64 2.12
C VAL A 87 3.77 9.29 3.02
N ILE A 88 2.49 8.89 2.90
CA ILE A 88 1.41 9.44 3.74
C ILE A 88 1.69 9.13 5.23
N ARG A 89 2.11 7.90 5.55
CA ARG A 89 2.49 7.52 6.92
C ARG A 89 3.56 8.44 7.47
N THR A 90 4.61 8.71 6.69
CA THR A 90 5.74 9.52 7.14
C THR A 90 5.30 10.96 7.41
N VAL A 91 4.52 11.56 6.50
CA VAL A 91 3.97 12.92 6.67
C VAL A 91 3.18 13.06 7.96
N ILE A 92 2.33 12.07 8.28
CA ILE A 92 1.54 12.07 9.52
C ILE A 92 2.43 11.84 10.74
N SER A 93 3.33 10.85 10.68
CA SER A 93 4.11 10.40 11.85
C SER A 93 5.04 11.48 12.39
N VAL A 94 5.64 12.29 11.52
CA VAL A 94 6.51 13.42 11.94
C VAL A 94 5.72 14.62 12.53
N ARG A 95 4.38 14.56 12.48
CA ARG A 95 3.45 15.58 12.98
C ARG A 95 2.64 15.11 14.19
N ILE A 96 2.87 13.89 14.70
CA ILE A 96 2.28 13.44 15.97
C ILE A 96 2.87 14.30 17.10
N PRO A 97 2.04 14.96 17.92
CA PRO A 97 2.52 15.81 19.01
C PRO A 97 3.08 14.99 20.19
N GLU A 98 3.59 15.69 21.19
CA GLU A 98 3.94 15.09 22.48
C GLU A 98 2.72 14.41 23.11
N LEU A 99 2.93 13.24 23.71
CA LEU A 99 1.89 12.49 24.39
C LEU A 99 1.34 13.30 25.57
N LYS A 100 0.02 13.47 25.60
CA LYS A 100 -0.73 14.17 26.66
C LYS A 100 -1.95 13.34 27.06
N GLU A 101 -2.46 13.55 28.27
CA GLU A 101 -3.72 12.96 28.73
C GLU A 101 -4.97 13.70 28.19
N GLU A 102 -4.77 14.90 27.64
CA GLU A 102 -5.81 15.79 27.14
C GLU A 102 -5.50 16.25 25.71
N ASP A 103 -6.49 16.86 25.03
CA ASP A 103 -6.35 17.43 23.68
C ASP A 103 -5.96 16.40 22.58
N ASN A 104 -6.45 15.16 22.73
CA ASN A 104 -6.13 14.04 21.83
C ASN A 104 -7.12 13.87 20.66
N LEU A 105 -8.04 14.81 20.42
CA LEU A 105 -9.00 14.69 19.32
C LEU A 105 -8.31 14.61 17.95
N GLY A 106 -7.35 15.51 17.68
CA GLY A 106 -6.55 15.46 16.45
C GLY A 106 -5.64 14.24 16.37
N VAL A 107 -5.07 13.83 17.51
CA VAL A 107 -4.20 12.65 17.62
C VAL A 107 -4.97 11.35 17.29
N ALA A 108 -6.23 11.25 17.74
CA ALA A 108 -7.10 10.12 17.42
C ALA A 108 -7.37 10.00 15.91
N VAL A 109 -7.56 11.13 15.21
CA VAL A 109 -7.70 11.15 13.75
C VAL A 109 -6.42 10.67 13.07
N GLN A 110 -5.26 11.15 13.52
CA GLN A 110 -3.96 10.72 12.99
C GLN A 110 -3.77 9.20 13.13
N HIS A 111 -4.04 8.63 14.30
CA HIS A 111 -3.94 7.19 14.53
C HIS A 111 -4.96 6.38 13.71
N ALA A 112 -6.18 6.88 13.53
CA ALA A 112 -7.17 6.23 12.68
C ALA A 112 -6.69 6.13 11.22
N VAL A 113 -6.11 7.20 10.68
CA VAL A 113 -5.53 7.20 9.32
C VAL A 113 -4.34 6.26 9.22
N LEU A 114 -3.45 6.26 10.21
CA LEU A 114 -2.31 5.35 10.24
C LEU A 114 -2.74 3.87 10.25
N LYS A 115 -3.80 3.53 10.99
CA LYS A 115 -4.38 2.19 10.99
C LYS A 115 -4.94 1.81 9.61
N MET A 116 -5.64 2.73 8.94
CA MET A 116 -6.13 2.49 7.58
C MET A 116 -4.98 2.25 6.58
N LEU A 117 -3.87 2.99 6.71
CA LEU A 117 -2.68 2.79 5.88
C LEU A 117 -2.01 1.45 6.15
N GLU A 118 -1.92 1.03 7.41
CA GLU A 118 -1.41 -0.29 7.80
C GLU A 118 -2.25 -1.42 7.19
N GLU A 119 -3.58 -1.31 7.23
CA GLU A 119 -4.48 -2.27 6.60
C GLU A 119 -4.27 -2.38 5.07
N ILE A 120 -4.08 -1.25 4.38
CA ILE A 120 -3.78 -1.22 2.95
C ILE A 120 -2.44 -1.92 2.68
N GLN A 121 -1.40 -1.60 3.44
CA GLN A 121 -0.09 -2.19 3.23
C GLN A 121 -0.05 -3.69 3.51
N ASN A 122 -0.70 -4.15 4.58
CA ASN A 122 -0.81 -5.57 4.89
C ASN A 122 -1.47 -6.34 3.74
N LYS A 123 -2.47 -5.75 3.07
CA LYS A 123 -3.06 -6.34 1.86
C LYS A 123 -2.08 -6.40 0.68
N THR A 124 -1.20 -5.42 0.52
CA THR A 124 -0.20 -5.41 -0.55
C THR A 124 0.96 -6.38 -0.34
N LEU A 125 1.33 -6.67 0.92
CA LEU A 125 2.38 -7.64 1.25
C LEU A 125 1.91 -9.10 1.08
N GLY A 126 0.59 -9.31 1.13
CA GLY A 126 -0.02 -10.64 1.03
C GLY A 126 0.25 -11.52 2.24
N ALA A 127 -0.26 -12.75 2.20
CA ALA A 127 -0.12 -13.71 3.30
C ALA A 127 1.34 -14.13 3.58
N GLY A 128 2.27 -13.88 2.65
CA GLY A 128 3.67 -14.25 2.76
C GLY A 128 4.49 -13.48 3.81
N GLY A 129 3.93 -12.40 4.38
CA GLY A 129 4.56 -11.61 5.45
C GLY A 129 4.06 -11.91 6.86
N ALA A 130 3.02 -12.74 7.02
CA ALA A 130 2.30 -12.91 8.28
C ALA A 130 2.55 -14.29 8.91
N GLY A 131 3.59 -14.37 9.74
CA GLY A 131 3.71 -15.38 10.79
C GLY A 131 3.23 -14.88 12.16
N GLY A 132 2.42 -13.82 12.24
CA GLY A 132 2.19 -13.08 13.48
C GLY A 132 0.72 -12.72 13.74
N ALA A 133 0.08 -13.54 14.59
CA ALA A 133 -1.08 -13.20 15.42
C ALA A 133 -2.40 -12.80 14.72
N GLY A 134 -3.23 -13.79 14.39
CA GLY A 134 -4.64 -13.55 14.06
C GLY A 134 -5.52 -14.79 14.08
N GLU A 135 -5.02 -15.94 13.62
CA GLU A 135 -5.77 -17.20 13.65
C GLU A 135 -5.48 -17.97 14.95
N LYS A 136 -6.17 -17.56 16.03
CA LYS A 136 -6.40 -18.41 17.20
C LYS A 136 -7.82 -18.18 17.71
N THR A 137 -8.80 -18.87 17.13
CA THR A 137 -9.80 -19.61 17.93
C THR A 137 -10.48 -20.68 17.09
N GLN A 138 -10.40 -21.90 17.61
CA GLN A 138 -11.40 -22.96 17.44
C GLN A 138 -12.78 -22.50 17.93
#